data_AF-A0A3D2TQ89-F1
#
_entry.id   AF-A0A3D2TQ89-F1
#
_cell.length_a   1.000
_cell.length_b   1.000
_cell.length_c   1.000
_cell.angle_alpha   90.00
_cell.angle_beta   90.00
_cell.angle_gamma   90.00
#
_symmetry.space_group_name_H-M   'P 1'
#
loop_
_entity.id
_entity.type
_entity.pdbx_description
1 polymer ?
#
loop_
_entity_poly.entity_id
_entity_poly.type
_entity_poly.pdbx_seq_one_letter_code
_entity_poly.pdbx_strand_id
1 'polypeptide(L)'
;MSTVADEHVLVVPTSEFHALGHFQGFSKDIDTYLPALLESSQIAYRPRSVMEQDPSFKQLIPYVVFRYVDAEGIPRVFQYTRGGGQGEA
;
A
#
# COMPACT_ATOMS: atom_id res chain seq x y z
N MET A 1 -18.91 -14.66 -21.58
CA MET A 1 -18.05 -14.52 -20.38
C MET A 1 -17.82 -13.04 -20.20
N SER A 2 -18.25 -12.45 -19.08
CA SER A 2 -17.95 -11.05 -18.80
C SER A 2 -16.45 -10.95 -18.58
N THR A 3 -15.75 -10.14 -19.38
CA THR A 3 -14.35 -9.81 -19.12
C THR A 3 -14.32 -9.04 -17.82
N VAL A 4 -13.74 -9.61 -16.76
CA VAL A 4 -13.44 -8.85 -15.55
C VAL A 4 -12.48 -7.74 -15.99
N ALA A 5 -12.88 -6.48 -15.82
CA ALA A 5 -12.01 -5.35 -16.11
C ALA A 5 -10.82 -5.41 -15.14
N ASP A 6 -9.60 -5.33 -15.67
CA ASP A 6 -8.39 -5.38 -14.84
C ASP A 6 -8.32 -4.15 -13.93
N GLU A 7 -8.18 -4.39 -12.64
CA GLU A 7 -8.07 -3.33 -11.63
C GLU A 7 -6.84 -2.47 -11.91
N HIS A 8 -6.98 -1.15 -11.87
CA HIS A 8 -5.84 -0.26 -11.99
C HIS A 8 -5.43 0.27 -10.60
N VAL A 9 -4.18 0.02 -10.21
CA VAL A 9 -3.62 0.40 -8.91
C VAL A 9 -2.68 1.58 -9.03
N LEU A 10 -2.59 2.37 -7.95
CA LEU A 10 -1.72 3.54 -7.89
C LEU A 10 -0.26 3.12 -7.68
N VAL A 11 0.62 3.55 -8.57
CA VAL A 11 2.03 3.19 -8.55
C VAL A 11 2.94 4.39 -8.75
N VAL A 12 4.19 4.25 -8.31
CA VAL A 12 5.31 5.17 -8.54
C VAL A 12 6.56 4.38 -8.93
N PRO A 13 7.49 4.91 -9.74
CA PRO A 13 8.73 4.20 -10.05
C PRO A 13 9.56 3.89 -8.80
N THR A 14 10.10 2.67 -8.71
CA THR A 14 10.99 2.25 -7.61
C THR A 14 12.24 3.14 -7.51
N SER A 15 12.71 3.69 -8.63
CA SER A 15 13.85 4.61 -8.67
C SER A 15 13.60 5.90 -7.89
N GLU A 16 12.37 6.42 -7.86
CA GLU A 16 12.04 7.62 -7.07
C GLU A 16 12.13 7.34 -5.57
N PHE A 17 11.61 6.20 -5.13
CA PHE A 17 11.81 5.75 -3.75
C PHE A 17 13.31 5.61 -3.40
N HIS A 18 14.11 5.03 -4.29
CA HIS A 18 15.55 4.89 -4.07
C HIS A 18 16.26 6.24 -4.00
N ALA A 19 15.85 7.21 -4.82
CA ALA A 19 16.42 8.55 -4.84
C ALA A 19 16.13 9.34 -3.55
N LEU A 20 14.98 9.10 -2.91
CA LEU A 20 14.63 9.73 -1.61
C LEU A 20 15.43 9.15 -0.44
N GLY A 21 15.94 7.93 -0.57
CA GLY A 21 16.65 7.19 0.47
C GLY A 21 16.05 5.80 0.63
N HIS A 22 16.74 4.79 0.12
CA HIS A 22 16.28 3.41 0.29
C HIS A 22 16.35 2.96 1.75
N PHE A 23 15.25 2.38 2.25
CA PHE A 23 15.20 1.70 3.54
C PHE A 23 14.49 0.35 3.42
N GLN A 24 14.73 -0.52 4.39
CA GLN A 24 14.04 -1.80 4.53
C GLN A 24 13.38 -1.86 5.91
N GLY A 25 12.05 -2.06 5.94
CA GLY A 25 11.25 -2.02 7.16
C GLY A 25 10.36 -0.78 7.22
N PHE A 26 10.38 -0.05 8.33
CA PHE A 26 9.56 1.14 8.56
C PHE A 26 10.42 2.39 8.71
N SER A 27 10.03 3.46 8.01
CA SER A 27 10.55 4.81 8.22
C SER A 27 9.44 5.71 8.72
N LYS A 28 9.73 6.51 9.74
CA LYS A 28 8.81 7.52 10.30
C LYS A 28 8.96 8.90 9.65
N ASP A 29 9.84 9.03 8.66
CA ASP A 29 10.18 10.31 8.02
C ASP A 29 9.13 10.71 6.98
N ILE A 30 7.93 11.04 7.46
CA ILE A 30 6.76 11.31 6.60
C ILE A 30 7.04 12.48 5.64
N ASP A 31 7.69 13.52 6.13
CA ASP A 31 7.91 14.76 5.38
C ASP A 31 8.80 14.56 4.15
N THR A 32 9.75 13.60 4.22
CA THR A 32 10.59 13.24 3.08
C THR A 32 9.85 12.39 2.04
N TYR A 33 9.12 11.34 2.47
CA TYR A 33 8.58 10.35 1.53
C TYR A 33 7.19 10.69 1.01
N LEU A 34 6.28 11.13 1.88
CA LEU A 34 4.86 11.24 1.53
C LEU A 34 4.58 12.27 0.42
N PRO A 35 5.00 13.55 0.54
CA PRO A 35 4.74 14.53 -0.52
C PRO A 35 5.47 14.13 -1.82
N ALA A 36 6.73 13.70 -1.73
CA ALA A 36 7.52 13.34 -2.90
C ALA A 36 6.90 12.19 -3.72
N LEU A 37 6.34 11.17 -3.06
CA LEU A 37 5.73 10.03 -3.76
C LEU A 37 4.31 10.35 -4.27
N LEU A 38 3.52 11.16 -3.55
CA LEU A 38 2.15 11.51 -3.95
C LEU A 38 2.08 12.61 -5.01
N GLU A 39 3.06 13.52 -5.02
CA GLU A 39 3.15 14.64 -5.98
C GLU A 39 4.06 14.33 -7.16
N SER A 40 4.62 13.11 -7.22
CA SER A 40 5.44 12.64 -8.33
C SER A 40 4.73 12.83 -9.67
N SER A 41 5.41 13.42 -10.64
CA SER A 41 4.90 13.51 -12.02
C SER A 41 4.79 12.15 -12.72
N GLN A 42 5.38 11.10 -12.13
CA GLN A 42 5.34 9.73 -12.65
C GLN A 42 4.36 8.83 -11.88
N ILE A 43 3.62 9.38 -10.92
CA ILE A 43 2.52 8.66 -10.28
C ILE A 43 1.45 8.33 -11.31
N ALA A 44 0.97 7.09 -11.32
CA ALA A 44 0.00 6.65 -12.31
C ALA A 44 -0.86 5.49 -11.81
N TYR A 45 -2.08 5.39 -12.36
CA TYR A 45 -2.90 4.20 -12.27
C TYR A 45 -2.50 3.21 -13.37
N ARG A 46 -2.12 1.99 -13.02
CA ARG A 46 -1.68 0.95 -13.97
C ARG A 46 -2.32 -0.41 -13.69
N PRO A 47 -2.48 -1.30 -14.69
CA PRO A 47 -3.11 -2.60 -14.50
C PRO A 47 -2.39 -3.44 -13.43
N ARG A 48 -3.16 -3.92 -12.44
CA ARG A 48 -2.64 -4.65 -11.28
C ARG A 48 -1.95 -5.94 -11.68
N SER A 49 -2.52 -6.67 -12.64
CA SER A 49 -1.96 -7.92 -13.17
C SER A 49 -0.51 -7.76 -13.65
N VAL A 50 -0.13 -6.57 -14.13
CA VAL A 50 1.23 -6.25 -14.57
C VAL A 50 2.08 -5.76 -13.39
N MET A 51 1.52 -4.86 -12.56
CA MET A 51 2.24 -4.21 -11.45
C MET A 51 2.54 -5.14 -10.27
N GLU A 52 1.91 -6.30 -10.17
CA GLU A 52 2.27 -7.33 -9.19
C GLU A 52 3.61 -8.01 -9.51
N GLN A 53 3.99 -8.04 -10.79
CA GLN A 53 5.18 -8.76 -11.26
C GLN A 53 6.33 -7.83 -11.65
N ASP A 54 6.07 -6.53 -11.82
CA ASP A 54 7.06 -5.54 -12.25
C ASP A 54 7.73 -4.83 -11.05
N PRO A 55 9.00 -5.15 -10.72
CA PRO A 55 9.70 -4.53 -9.60
C PRO A 55 10.15 -3.09 -9.88
N SER A 56 10.05 -2.63 -11.12
CA SER A 56 10.41 -1.25 -11.49
C SER A 56 9.41 -0.22 -10.96
N PHE A 57 8.24 -0.68 -10.47
CA PHE A 57 7.23 0.12 -9.80
C PHE A 57 6.98 -0.36 -8.37
N LYS A 58 6.57 0.58 -7.51
CA LYS A 58 6.00 0.28 -6.20
C LYS A 58 4.52 0.65 -6.20
N GLN A 59 3.69 -0.26 -5.72
CA GLN A 59 2.28 0.00 -5.44
C GLN A 59 2.15 0.81 -4.14
N LEU A 60 1.41 1.92 -4.19
CA LEU A 60 1.12 2.75 -3.02
C LEU A 60 -0.12 2.19 -2.32
N ILE A 61 0.11 1.38 -1.29
CA ILE A 61 -0.96 0.70 -0.54
C ILE A 61 -1.19 1.42 0.80
N PRO A 62 -2.35 2.05 1.02
CA PRO A 62 -2.67 2.60 2.33
C PRO A 62 -2.89 1.46 3.34
N TYR A 63 -2.18 1.51 4.45
CA TYR A 63 -2.32 0.54 5.54
C TYR A 63 -2.73 1.25 6.83
N VAL A 64 -3.84 0.83 7.43
CA VAL A 64 -4.43 1.49 8.61
C VAL A 64 -4.45 0.52 9.78
N VAL A 65 -3.94 0.97 10.92
CA VAL A 65 -4.04 0.25 12.19
C VAL A 65 -5.19 0.83 13.01
N PHE A 66 -6.23 0.03 13.25
CA PHE A 66 -7.37 0.45 14.05
C PHE A 66 -7.10 0.22 15.54
N ARG A 67 -7.47 1.22 16.34
CA ARG A 67 -7.43 1.18 17.81
C ARG A 67 -8.80 1.52 18.39
N TYR A 68 -9.13 0.90 19.50
CA TYR A 68 -10.34 1.19 20.28
C TYR A 68 -10.03 1.12 21.77
N VAL A 69 -10.94 1.62 22.60
CA VAL A 69 -10.87 1.49 24.06
C VAL A 69 -11.94 0.49 24.47
N ASP A 70 -11.57 -0.55 25.23
CA ASP A 70 -12.51 -1.58 25.69
C ASP A 70 -13.38 -1.09 26.87
N ALA A 71 -14.28 -1.96 27.36
CA ALA A 71 -15.23 -1.62 28.42
C ALA A 71 -14.53 -1.27 29.75
N GLU A 72 -13.31 -1.78 29.96
CA GLU A 72 -12.47 -1.53 31.12
C GLU A 72 -11.60 -0.28 30.96
N GLY A 73 -11.72 0.45 29.84
CA GLY A 73 -10.96 1.66 29.58
C GLY A 73 -9.55 1.42 29.04
N ILE A 74 -9.22 0.19 28.61
CA ILE A 74 -7.90 -0.20 28.15
C ILE A 74 -7.80 -0.02 26.62
N PRO A 75 -6.77 0.67 26.10
CA PRO A 75 -6.52 0.75 24.67
C PRO A 75 -6.19 -0.64 24.07
N ARG A 76 -6.88 -1.00 23.00
CA ARG A 76 -6.69 -2.23 22.24
C ARG A 76 -6.45 -1.91 20.77
N VAL A 77 -5.74 -2.82 20.10
CA VAL A 77 -5.54 -2.80 18.65
C VAL A 77 -6.36 -3.91 18.03
N PHE A 78 -7.04 -3.64 16.92
CA PHE A 78 -7.74 -4.69 16.18
C PHE A 78 -6.74 -5.70 15.62
N GLN A 79 -6.96 -6.97 15.95
CA GLN A 79 -6.17 -8.08 15.44
C GLN A 79 -7.10 -8.98 14.64
N TYR A 80 -6.77 -9.20 13.37
CA TYR A 80 -7.51 -10.08 12.48
C TYR A 80 -6.57 -11.17 11.98
N THR A 81 -6.99 -12.41 12.18
CA THR A 81 -6.36 -13.58 11.53
C THR A 81 -7.35 -14.09 10.50
N ARG A 82 -6.93 -14.14 9.24
CA ARG A 82 -7.75 -14.66 8.15
C ARG A 82 -8.03 -16.15 8.37
N GLY A 83 -9.31 -16.52 8.44
CA GLY A 83 -9.75 -17.91 8.35
C GLY A 83 -9.75 -18.40 6.89
N GLY A 84 -9.91 -19.71 6.66
CA GLY A 84 -9.77 -20.33 5.32
C GLY A 84 -10.86 -20.01 4.28
N GLY A 85 -11.74 -19.05 4.50
CA GLY A 85 -13.02 -18.94 3.79
C GLY A 85 -13.24 -17.74 2.86
N GLN A 86 -12.26 -16.86 2.64
CA GLN A 86 -12.49 -15.67 1.81
C GLN A 86 -11.27 -15.37 0.96
N GLY A 87 -11.33 -15.70 -0.33
CA GLY A 87 -10.51 -15.12 -1.39
C GLY A 87 -11.43 -14.55 -2.44
N GLU A 88 -11.06 -13.41 -3.02
CA GLU A 88 -11.61 -12.96 -4.29
C GLU A 88 -11.27 -14.03 -5.34
N ALA A 89 -12.27 -14.40 -6.14
CA ALA A 89 -12.13 -15.30 -7.28
C ALA A 89 -11.84 -14.50 -8.55
#